data_AF-A0A699YKC1-F1
#
_entry.id   AF-A0A699YKC1-F1
#
_cell.length_a   1.000
_cell.length_b   1.000
_cell.length_c   1.000
_cell.angle_alpha   90.00
_cell.angle_beta   90.00
_cell.angle_gamma   90.00
#
_symmetry.space_group_name_H-M   'P 1'
#
loop_
_entity.id
_entity.type
_entity.pdbx_description
1 polymer ?
#
loop_
_entity_poly.entity_id
_entity_poly.type
_entity_poly.pdbx_seq_one_letter_code
_entity_poly.pdbx_strand_id
1 'polypeptide(L)'
;MYLAASLVNHSCEPNLDVVFPRNNSTLALRAARDISRGEQLTISYLDPEMHVAARQRQLHFAYGFTCQCQRCAEELQQVATPTRL
;
A
#
# COMPACT_ATOMS: atom_id res chain seq x y z
N MET A 1 -15.89 11.59 -3.99
CA MET A 1 -15.44 11.11 -2.67
C MET A 1 -16.03 9.72 -2.44
N TYR A 2 -15.26 8.75 -1.94
CA TYR A 2 -15.72 7.37 -1.73
C TYR A 2 -15.52 6.96 -0.26
N LEU A 3 -16.48 7.30 0.61
CA LEU A 3 -16.34 7.17 2.06
C LEU A 3 -16.02 5.74 2.52
N ALA A 4 -16.65 4.72 1.92
CA ALA A 4 -16.39 3.33 2.26
C ALA A 4 -14.95 2.90 1.91
N ALA A 5 -14.42 3.35 0.77
CA ALA A 5 -13.05 3.05 0.36
C ALA A 5 -12.02 3.80 1.22
N SER A 6 -12.37 4.98 1.73
CA SER A 6 -11.50 5.76 2.64
C SER A 6 -11.24 5.09 4.00
N LEU A 7 -11.99 4.05 4.36
CA LEU A 7 -11.74 3.24 5.56
C LEU A 7 -10.66 2.16 5.34
N VAL A 8 -10.27 1.90 4.09
CA VAL A 8 -9.33 0.84 3.76
C VAL A 8 -7.91 1.34 3.97
N ASN A 9 -7.18 0.68 4.87
CA ASN A 9 -5.83 1.05 5.23
C ASN A 9 -4.82 0.79 4.11
N HIS A 10 -3.62 1.36 4.29
CA HIS A 10 -2.51 1.21 3.38
C HIS A 10 -1.68 -0.06 3.62
N SER A 11 -1.22 -0.69 2.54
CA SER A 11 -0.04 -1.55 2.50
C SER A 11 0.75 -1.26 1.21
N CYS A 12 2.09 -1.31 1.26
CA CYS A 12 2.92 -1.24 0.04
C CYS A 12 2.91 -2.57 -0.76
N GLU A 13 2.34 -3.62 -0.17
CA GLU A 13 1.98 -4.89 -0.79
C GLU A 13 0.50 -5.18 -0.45
N PRO A 14 -0.44 -4.52 -1.15
CA PRO A 14 -1.86 -4.62 -0.83
C PRO A 14 -2.46 -5.95 -1.30
N ASN A 15 -3.62 -6.29 -0.74
CA ASN A 15 -4.44 -7.41 -1.23
C ASN A 15 -5.65 -6.98 -2.06
N LEU A 16 -5.86 -5.67 -2.23
CA LEU A 16 -6.88 -5.09 -3.09
C LEU A 16 -6.30 -4.08 -4.10
N ASP A 17 -6.86 -4.11 -5.31
CA ASP A 17 -6.76 -3.06 -6.32
C ASP A 17 -7.95 -2.11 -6.23
N VAL A 18 -7.71 -0.82 -6.46
CA VAL A 18 -8.76 0.17 -6.75
C VAL A 18 -8.97 0.24 -8.26
N VAL A 19 -10.18 -0.04 -8.73
CA VAL A 19 -10.50 -0.03 -10.17
C VAL A 19 -11.77 0.76 -10.48
N PHE A 20 -11.84 1.30 -11.70
CA PHE A 20 -12.98 2.05 -12.23
C PHE A 20 -13.57 1.32 -13.45
N PRO A 21 -14.32 0.22 -13.25
CA PRO A 21 -14.62 -0.75 -14.30
C PRO A 21 -15.51 -0.21 -15.42
N ARG A 22 -16.27 0.85 -15.15
CA ARG A 22 -17.21 1.46 -16.11
C ARG A 22 -16.76 2.82 -16.62
N ASN A 23 -15.50 3.21 -16.36
CA ASN A 23 -14.95 4.53 -16.67
C ASN A 23 -15.88 5.68 -16.24
N ASN A 24 -16.55 5.50 -15.10
CA ASN A 24 -17.47 6.46 -14.49
C ASN A 24 -17.09 6.63 -13.01
N SER A 25 -17.91 7.34 -12.24
CA SER A 25 -17.68 7.55 -10.81
C SER A 25 -18.00 6.34 -9.92
N THR A 26 -17.93 5.12 -10.45
CA THR A 26 -18.07 3.88 -9.66
C THR A 26 -16.69 3.32 -9.36
N LEU A 27 -16.30 3.35 -8.08
CA LEU A 27 -15.11 2.69 -7.58
C LEU A 27 -15.46 1.25 -7.20
N ALA A 28 -14.63 0.30 -7.61
CA ALA A 28 -14.66 -1.07 -7.12
C ALA A 28 -13.31 -1.42 -6.49
N LEU A 29 -13.37 -2.22 -5.42
CA LEU A 29 -12.21 -2.86 -4.82
C LEU A 29 -12.17 -4.31 -5.31
N ARG A 30 -11.07 -4.71 -5.94
CA ARG A 30 -10.90 -6.04 -6.51
C ARG A 30 -9.77 -6.76 -5.79
N ALA A 31 -9.98 -8.02 -5.41
CA ALA A 31 -8.92 -8.85 -4.86
C ALA A 31 -7.75 -8.96 -5.86
N ALA A 32 -6.55 -8.62 -5.41
CA ALA A 32 -5.31 -8.75 -6.19
C ALA A 32 -4.67 -10.15 -6.00
N ARG A 33 -5.04 -10.83 -4.90
CA ARG A 33 -4.67 -12.21 -4.57
C ARG A 33 -5.76 -12.84 -3.71
N ASP A 34 -5.62 -14.13 -3.40
CA ASP A 34 -6.48 -14.80 -2.43
C ASP A 34 -6.39 -14.11 -1.06
N ILE A 35 -7.54 -13.95 -0.40
CA ILE A 35 -7.70 -13.26 0.88
C ILE A 35 -8.35 -14.21 1.87
N SER A 36 -7.69 -14.46 3.00
CA SER A 36 -8.22 -15.34 4.04
C SER A 36 -9.29 -14.64 4.88
N ARG A 37 -10.22 -15.41 5.47
CA ARG A 37 -11.20 -14.86 6.41
C ARG A 37 -10.48 -14.22 7.61
N GLY A 38 -10.81 -12.96 7.90
CA GLY A 38 -10.22 -12.21 9.00
C GLY A 38 -8.91 -11.49 8.63
N GLU A 39 -8.39 -11.69 7.43
CA GLU A 39 -7.28 -10.90 6.91
C GLU A 39 -7.72 -9.45 6.68
N GLN A 40 -6.87 -8.49 7.04
CA GLN A 40 -7.16 -7.07 6.83
C GLN A 40 -7.12 -6.72 5.35
N LEU A 41 -8.15 -6.02 4.89
CA LEU A 41 -8.19 -5.46 3.54
C LEU A 41 -7.34 -4.20 3.45
N THR A 42 -6.46 -4.13 2.44
CA THR A 42 -5.54 -3.00 2.24
C THR A 42 -5.40 -2.63 0.76
N ILE A 43 -5.15 -1.35 0.49
CA ILE A 43 -4.83 -0.79 -0.84
C ILE A 43 -3.50 -0.04 -0.80
N SER A 44 -2.88 0.21 -1.96
CA SER A 44 -1.77 1.17 -2.03
C SER A 44 -2.29 2.59 -2.17
N TYR A 45 -1.74 3.53 -1.39
CA TYR A 45 -2.00 4.96 -1.53
C TYR A 45 -0.99 5.64 -2.45
N LEU A 46 0.00 4.88 -2.91
CA LEU A 46 1.20 5.35 -3.57
C LEU A 46 1.43 4.59 -4.87
N ASP A 47 2.30 5.15 -5.70
CA ASP A 47 2.90 4.46 -6.83
C ASP A 47 3.79 3.29 -6.33
N PRO A 48 3.57 2.05 -6.80
CA PRO A 48 4.33 0.88 -6.38
C PRO A 48 5.82 0.91 -6.75
N GLU A 49 6.23 1.73 -7.73
CA GLU A 49 7.62 1.82 -8.21
C GLU A 49 8.50 2.72 -7.32
N MET A 50 7.90 3.45 -6.37
CA MET A 50 8.64 4.33 -5.47
C MET A 50 9.60 3.56 -4.56
N HIS A 51 10.82 4.09 -4.38
CA HIS A 51 11.80 3.57 -3.41
C HIS A 51 11.29 3.68 -1.95
N VAL A 52 11.67 2.74 -1.08
CA VAL A 52 11.16 2.63 0.30
C VAL A 52 11.25 3.92 1.11
N ALA A 53 12.36 4.64 1.02
CA ALA A 53 12.56 5.89 1.74
C ALA A 53 11.58 6.99 1.28
N ALA A 54 11.26 7.03 -0.02
CA ALA A 54 10.30 7.97 -0.59
C ALA A 54 8.87 7.63 -0.14
N ARG A 55 8.50 6.34 -0.15
CA ARG A 55 7.19 5.87 0.34
C ARG A 55 6.98 6.25 1.81
N GLN A 56 7.95 5.97 2.67
CA GLN A 56 7.86 6.30 4.10
C GLN A 56 7.69 7.81 4.34
N ARG A 57 8.50 8.62 3.64
CA ARG A 57 8.40 10.08 3.75
C ARG A 57 7.03 10.59 3.30
N GLN A 58 6.52 10.09 2.16
CA GLN A 58 5.24 10.54 1.63
C GLN A 58 4.06 10.13 2.52
N LEU A 59 4.05 8.90 3.05
CA LEU A 59 3.01 8.46 3.98
C LEU A 59 3.02 9.26 5.27
N HIS A 60 4.20 9.53 5.83
CA HIS A 60 4.31 10.34 7.02
C HIS A 60 3.82 11.77 6.78
N PHE A 61 4.20 12.40 5.66
CA PHE A 61 3.82 13.77 5.34
C PHE A 61 2.33 13.92 5.01
N ALA A 62 1.78 13.04 4.15
CA ALA A 62 0.42 13.18 3.63
C ALA A 62 -0.65 12.51 4.51
N TYR A 63 -0.28 11.47 5.26
CA TYR A 63 -1.23 10.65 6.03
C TYR A 63 -0.86 10.50 7.52
N GLY A 64 0.31 11.00 7.95
CA GLY A 64 0.68 11.05 9.37
C GLY A 64 1.10 9.71 9.98
N PHE A 65 1.48 8.70 9.18
CA PHE A 65 1.91 7.40 9.70
C PHE A 65 3.16 6.85 9.00
N THR A 66 3.82 5.89 9.66
CA THR A 66 4.94 5.11 9.11
C THR A 66 4.45 3.72 8.73
N CYS A 67 4.69 3.29 7.49
CA CYS A 67 4.21 1.99 7.02
C CYS A 67 5.10 0.86 7.55
N GLN A 68 4.49 -0.18 8.12
CA GLN A 68 5.18 -1.34 8.71
C GLN A 68 4.86 -2.64 7.97
N CYS A 69 4.34 -2.57 6.73
CA CYS A 69 4.07 -3.76 5.93
C CYS A 69 5.35 -4.56 5.63
N GLN A 70 5.19 -5.84 5.28
CA GLN A 70 6.30 -6.77 5.03
C GLN A 70 7.30 -6.23 4.00
N ARG A 71 6.83 -5.74 2.84
CA ARG A 71 7.68 -5.12 1.82
C ARG A 71 8.54 -3.98 2.37
N CYS A 72 7.98 -3.11 3.22
CA CYS A 72 8.76 -2.04 3.85
C CYS A 72 9.78 -2.58 4.85
N ALA A 73 9.43 -3.61 5.63
CA ALA A 73 10.35 -4.23 6.58
C ALA A 73 11.56 -4.84 5.86
N GLU A 74 11.33 -5.57 4.77
CA GLU A 74 12.38 -6.20 3.95
C GLU A 74 13.27 -5.17 3.24
N GLU A 75 12.67 -4.20 2.53
CA GLU A 75 13.44 -3.19 1.79
C GLU A 75 14.27 -2.28 2.73
N LEU A 76 13.77 -1.95 3.93
CA LEU A 76 14.54 -1.17 4.90
C LEU A 76 15.73 -1.95 5.47
N GLN A 77 15.61 -3.26 5.67
CA GLN A 77 16.73 -4.12 6.09
C GLN A 77 17.83 -4.18 5.02
N GLN A 78 17.44 -4.23 3.75
CA GLN A 78 18.39 -4.24 2.63
C GLN A 78 19.15 -2.91 2.54
N VAL A 79 18.47 -1.78 2.73
CA VAL A 79 19.13 -0.45 2.75
C VAL A 79 20.06 -0.30 3.96
N ALA A 80 19.72 -0.90 5.10
CA ALA A 80 20.53 -0.82 6.32
C ALA A 80 21.76 -1.74 6.31
N THR A 81 21.79 -2.76 5.46
CA THR A 81 22.92 -3.70 5.38
C THR A 81 23.94 -3.17 4.38
N PRO A 82 25.16 -2.78 4.80
CA PRO A 82 26.16 -2.31 3.86
C PRO A 82 26.57 -3.48 2.96
N THR A 83 26.40 -3.30 1.64
CA THR A 83 26.94 -4.21 0.63
C THR A 83 28.43 -4.37 0.89
N ARG A 84 28.86 -5.57 1.31
CA ARG A 84 30.28 -5.90 1.37
C ARG A 84 30.80 -5.97 -0.06
N LEU A 85 31.50 -4.92 -0.48
CA LEU A 85 32.49 -5.00 -1.55
C LEU A 85 33.75 -5.69 -1.02
#